data_AF-A0A536ZJU6-F1
#
_entry.id   AF-A0A536ZJU6-F1
#
_cell.length_a   1.000
_cell.length_b   1.000
_cell.length_c   1.000
_cell.angle_alpha   90.00
_cell.angle_beta   90.00
_cell.angle_gamma   90.00
#
_symmetry.space_group_name_H-M   'P 1'
#
loop_
_entity.id
_entity.type
_entity.pdbx_description
1 polymer ?
#
loop_
_entity_poly.entity_id
_entity_poly.type
_entity_poly.pdbx_seq_one_letter_code
_entity_poly.pdbx_strand_id
1 'polypeptide(L)'
;IMAGMAANLSPEDTKSLGAYFAQQKPKGLAAKDPSLVAAGQKLYRGGNAATGVPACSACHTPTGVGIPVRYPRLSGQYAEYTFAQLQAFKAGQRGMDKQGKDANGRVMAQIAGRMSEAEMRAVADYAAGLH
;
A
#
# COMPACT_ATOMS: atom_id res chain seq x y z
N ILE A 1 7.79 -8.47 14.05
CA ILE A 1 9.20 -8.02 13.96
C ILE A 1 9.34 -6.55 14.41
N MET A 2 8.68 -5.59 13.75
CA MET A 2 8.90 -4.16 14.02
C MET A 2 8.36 -3.62 15.36
N ALA A 3 7.39 -4.29 15.99
CA ALA A 3 6.72 -3.75 17.19
C ALA A 3 7.68 -3.47 18.36
N GLY A 4 8.60 -4.40 18.68
CA GLY A 4 9.55 -4.21 19.78
C GLY A 4 10.60 -3.12 19.49
N MET A 5 11.03 -2.99 18.23
CA MET A 5 11.98 -1.95 17.81
C MET A 5 11.36 -0.56 17.86
N ALA A 6 10.07 -0.44 17.53
CA ALA A 6 9.36 0.84 17.51
C ALA A 6 8.79 1.26 18.87
N ALA A 7 8.67 0.33 19.84
CA ALA A 7 7.97 0.56 21.11
C ALA A 7 8.55 1.71 21.95
N ASN A 8 9.86 1.93 21.86
CA ASN A 8 10.58 2.92 22.68
C ASN A 8 10.95 4.20 21.92
N LEU A 9 10.46 4.39 20.69
CA LEU A 9 10.73 5.60 19.93
C LEU A 9 9.94 6.77 20.51
N SER A 10 10.62 7.87 20.78
CA SER A 10 9.97 9.15 21.10
C SER A 10 9.27 9.73 19.85
N PRO A 11 8.35 10.69 20.02
CA PRO A 11 7.81 11.46 18.89
C PRO A 11 8.91 12.14 18.07
N GLU A 12 9.95 12.64 18.72
CA GLU A 12 11.11 13.29 18.09
C GLU A 12 11.93 12.28 17.28
N ASP A 13 12.15 11.06 17.79
CA ASP A 13 12.82 9.98 17.06
C ASP A 13 12.02 9.59 15.83
N THR A 14 10.69 9.45 15.97
CA THR A 14 9.79 9.08 14.88
C THR A 14 9.84 10.13 13.76
N LYS A 15 9.83 11.42 14.12
CA LYS A 15 9.96 12.52 13.16
C LYS A 15 11.32 12.52 12.47
N SER A 16 12.39 12.30 13.24
CA SER A 16 13.77 12.29 12.72
C SER A 16 14.02 11.13 11.77
N LEU A 17 13.55 9.93 12.12
CA LEU A 17 13.59 8.76 11.24
C LEU A 17 12.76 8.99 9.97
N GLY A 18 11.56 9.57 10.09
CA GLY A 18 10.73 9.94 8.95
C GLY A 18 11.45 10.88 7.98
N ALA A 19 12.10 11.92 8.51
CA ALA A 19 12.91 12.84 7.71
C ALA A 19 14.11 12.15 7.06
N TYR A 20 14.81 11.30 7.80
CA TYR A 20 15.97 10.54 7.30
C TYR A 20 15.60 9.61 6.14
N PHE A 21 14.56 8.79 6.30
CA PHE A 21 14.14 7.86 5.23
C PHE A 21 13.52 8.57 4.03
N ALA A 22 12.87 9.72 4.22
CA ALA A 22 12.29 10.50 3.11
C ALA A 22 13.36 11.08 2.17
N GLN A 23 14.60 11.29 2.65
CA GLN A 23 15.71 11.79 1.82
C GLN A 23 16.40 10.69 1.02
N GLN A 24 16.13 9.43 1.30
CA GLN A 24 16.76 8.32 0.57
C GLN A 24 16.20 8.20 -0.84
N LYS A 25 17.05 7.77 -1.77
CA LYS A 25 16.63 7.48 -3.14
C LYS A 25 16.15 6.03 -3.22
N PRO A 26 14.83 5.78 -3.37
CA PRO A 26 14.33 4.43 -3.50
C PRO A 26 14.90 3.79 -4.77
N LYS A 27 15.41 2.57 -4.65
CA LYS A 27 15.75 1.76 -5.81
C LYS A 27 14.44 1.27 -6.43
N GLY A 28 14.21 1.58 -7.70
CA GLY A 28 13.05 1.04 -8.43
C GLY A 28 13.07 -0.49 -8.40
N LEU A 29 11.90 -1.08 -8.23
CA LEU A 29 11.69 -2.51 -8.42
C LEU A 29 10.94 -2.72 -9.75
N ALA A 30 10.83 -3.98 -10.16
CA ALA A 30 10.09 -4.40 -11.34
C ALA A 30 8.98 -5.35 -10.93
N ALA A 31 7.89 -5.34 -11.70
CA ALA A 31 6.91 -6.42 -11.70
C ALA A 31 7.64 -7.73 -12.06
N LYS A 32 7.39 -8.79 -11.31
CA LYS A 32 8.08 -10.07 -11.46
C LYS A 32 7.30 -11.03 -12.34
N ASP A 33 5.98 -10.89 -12.40
CA ASP A 33 5.11 -11.80 -13.14
C ASP A 33 4.39 -11.07 -14.29
N PRO A 34 4.88 -11.22 -15.54
CA PRO A 34 4.26 -10.59 -16.71
C PRO A 34 2.78 -10.95 -16.89
N SER A 35 2.34 -12.12 -16.44
CA SER A 35 0.94 -12.56 -16.57
C SER A 35 -0.01 -11.75 -15.68
N LEU A 36 0.51 -11.16 -14.60
CA LEU A 36 -0.27 -10.36 -13.65
C LEU A 36 -0.32 -8.87 -14.02
N VAL A 37 0.64 -8.38 -14.80
CA VAL A 37 0.82 -6.94 -15.10
C VAL A 37 -0.46 -6.33 -15.68
N ALA A 38 -1.08 -6.96 -16.68
CA ALA A 38 -2.27 -6.42 -17.33
C ALA A 38 -3.47 -6.32 -16.37
N ALA A 39 -3.68 -7.36 -15.54
CA ALA A 39 -4.73 -7.38 -14.54
C ALA A 39 -4.47 -6.34 -13.43
N GLY A 40 -3.22 -6.26 -12.95
CA GLY A 40 -2.79 -5.28 -11.96
C GLY A 40 -2.93 -3.84 -12.45
N GLN A 41 -2.55 -3.56 -13.69
CA GLN A 41 -2.72 -2.26 -14.32
C GLN A 41 -4.20 -1.87 -14.44
N LYS A 42 -5.04 -2.80 -14.91
CA LYS A 42 -6.48 -2.58 -15.03
C LYS A 42 -7.08 -2.20 -13.67
N LEU A 43 -6.76 -2.95 -12.62
CA LEU A 43 -7.24 -2.66 -11.28
C LEU A 43 -6.67 -1.34 -10.73
N TYR A 44 -5.38 -1.08 -10.92
CA TYR A 44 -4.73 0.12 -10.41
C TYR A 44 -5.31 1.42 -11.02
N ARG A 45 -5.58 1.39 -12.33
CA ARG A 45 -6.03 2.56 -13.09
C ARG A 45 -7.56 2.69 -13.15
N GLY A 46 -8.28 1.57 -13.16
CA GLY A 46 -9.73 1.54 -13.36
C GLY A 46 -10.54 1.03 -12.17
N GLY A 47 -9.90 0.39 -11.19
CA GLY A 47 -10.62 -0.32 -10.12
C GLY A 47 -11.38 -1.53 -10.65
N ASN A 48 -12.34 -2.00 -9.86
CA ASN A 48 -13.29 -3.04 -10.21
C ASN A 48 -14.70 -2.59 -9.81
N ALA A 49 -15.48 -2.14 -10.79
CA ALA A 49 -16.84 -1.65 -10.56
C ALA A 49 -17.79 -2.74 -10.05
N ALA A 50 -17.58 -4.01 -10.42
CA ALA A 50 -18.46 -5.12 -10.02
C ALA A 50 -18.38 -5.40 -8.51
N THR A 51 -17.20 -5.23 -7.91
CA THR A 51 -16.98 -5.39 -6.46
C THR A 51 -16.90 -4.06 -5.72
N GLY A 52 -16.97 -2.93 -6.43
CA GLY A 52 -16.86 -1.59 -5.85
C GLY A 52 -15.46 -1.25 -5.36
N VAL A 53 -14.40 -1.86 -5.91
CA VAL A 53 -13.01 -1.46 -5.66
C VAL A 53 -12.71 -0.20 -6.48
N PRO A 54 -12.38 0.95 -5.87
CA PRO A 54 -12.01 2.14 -6.63
C PRO A 54 -10.65 1.98 -7.30
N ALA A 55 -10.35 2.82 -8.30
CA ALA A 55 -9.02 2.89 -8.88
C ALA A 55 -7.98 3.30 -7.82
N CYS A 56 -6.92 2.50 -7.66
CA CYS A 56 -5.85 2.78 -6.69
C CYS A 56 -5.18 4.13 -6.96
N SER A 57 -5.02 4.47 -8.23
CA SER A 57 -4.44 5.73 -8.71
C SER A 57 -5.20 6.98 -8.27
N ALA A 58 -6.49 6.87 -7.87
CA ALA A 58 -7.26 8.01 -7.38
C ALA A 58 -6.70 8.59 -6.07
N CYS A 59 -6.07 7.76 -5.23
CA CYS A 59 -5.45 8.19 -3.98
C CYS A 59 -3.93 8.09 -4.04
N HIS A 60 -3.40 7.02 -4.66
CA HIS A 60 -1.96 6.77 -4.72
C HIS A 60 -1.26 7.40 -5.92
N THR A 61 -1.99 8.20 -6.72
CA THR A 61 -1.56 8.85 -7.98
C THR A 61 -1.31 7.87 -9.13
N PRO A 62 -1.35 8.30 -10.41
CA PRO A 62 -1.13 7.41 -11.55
C PRO A 62 0.22 6.69 -11.60
N THR A 63 1.27 7.29 -11.02
CA THR A 63 2.63 6.72 -10.94
C THR A 63 2.94 6.11 -9.58
N GLY A 64 1.98 6.04 -8.65
CA GLY A 64 2.19 5.42 -7.35
C GLY A 64 3.10 6.19 -6.40
N VAL A 65 3.40 7.46 -6.67
CA VAL A 65 4.20 8.31 -5.77
C VAL A 65 3.44 8.70 -4.50
N GLY A 66 2.11 8.58 -4.52
CA GLY A 66 1.24 8.92 -3.40
C GLY A 66 1.16 10.43 -3.14
N ILE A 67 0.50 10.78 -2.04
CA ILE A 67 0.42 12.14 -1.52
C ILE A 67 0.95 12.07 -0.09
N PRO A 68 2.16 12.60 0.21
CA PRO A 68 2.76 12.51 1.53
C PRO A 68 1.79 12.85 2.66
N VAL A 69 1.96 12.19 3.81
CA VAL A 69 1.07 12.25 5.00
C VAL A 69 -0.30 11.60 4.82
N ARG A 70 -0.91 11.66 3.63
CA ARG A 70 -2.26 11.09 3.38
C ARG A 70 -2.23 9.70 2.78
N TYR A 71 -1.51 9.53 1.67
CA TYR A 71 -1.48 8.30 0.88
C TYR A 71 -0.03 7.91 0.59
N PRO A 72 0.44 6.76 1.10
CA PRO A 72 1.84 6.37 0.95
C PRO A 72 2.19 6.09 -0.52
N ARG A 73 3.48 6.25 -0.82
CA ARG A 73 4.09 5.76 -2.05
C ARG A 73 3.94 4.23 -2.15
N LEU A 74 3.50 3.76 -3.32
CA LEU A 74 3.45 2.34 -3.69
C LEU A 74 4.49 1.98 -4.76
N SER A 75 4.88 2.95 -5.60
CA SER A 75 5.89 2.76 -6.64
C SER A 75 7.21 2.24 -6.06
N GLY A 76 7.70 1.14 -6.61
CA GLY A 76 8.97 0.52 -6.19
C GLY A 76 8.91 -0.18 -4.83
N GLN A 77 7.71 -0.40 -4.26
CA GLN A 77 7.56 -1.21 -3.05
C GLN A 77 7.63 -2.71 -3.39
N TYR A 78 8.14 -3.53 -2.49
CA TYR A 78 8.17 -4.98 -2.67
C TYR A 78 6.73 -5.53 -2.82
N ALA A 79 6.51 -6.34 -3.85
CA ALA A 79 5.21 -6.93 -4.14
C ALA A 79 4.71 -7.77 -2.96
N GLU A 80 5.60 -8.54 -2.33
CA GLU A 80 5.30 -9.40 -1.19
C GLU A 80 4.85 -8.58 0.02
N TYR A 81 5.50 -7.44 0.27
CA TYR A 81 5.10 -6.53 1.33
C TYR A 81 3.73 -5.93 1.04
N THR A 82 3.51 -5.41 -0.17
CA THR A 82 2.24 -4.80 -0.57
C THR A 82 1.08 -5.79 -0.48
N PHE A 83 1.29 -7.02 -0.96
CA PHE A 83 0.33 -8.11 -0.83
C PHE A 83 0.00 -8.41 0.64
N ALA A 84 1.03 -8.56 1.49
CA ALA A 84 0.83 -8.80 2.92
C ALA A 84 0.08 -7.65 3.61
N GLN A 85 0.31 -6.39 3.22
CA GLN A 85 -0.45 -5.26 3.76
C GLN A 85 -1.93 -5.31 3.35
N LEU A 86 -2.23 -5.63 2.09
CA LEU A 86 -3.60 -5.79 1.61
C LEU A 86 -4.32 -6.92 2.36
N GLN A 87 -3.65 -8.05 2.59
CA GLN A 87 -4.19 -9.14 3.41
C GLN A 87 -4.45 -8.70 4.86
N ALA A 88 -3.51 -7.98 5.49
CA ALA A 88 -3.67 -7.47 6.84
C ALA A 88 -4.84 -6.48 6.95
N PHE A 89 -5.03 -5.61 5.96
CA PHE A 89 -6.19 -4.72 5.87
C PHE A 89 -7.51 -5.49 5.74
N LYS A 90 -7.57 -6.47 4.83
CA LYS A 90 -8.77 -7.31 4.65
C LYS A 90 -9.12 -8.10 5.91
N ALA A 91 -8.11 -8.60 6.63
CA ALA A 91 -8.28 -9.34 7.87
C ALA A 91 -8.58 -8.44 9.09
N GLY A 92 -8.59 -7.11 8.93
CA GLY A 92 -8.77 -6.15 10.03
C GLY A 92 -7.59 -6.10 11.01
N GLN A 93 -6.46 -6.72 10.69
CA GLN A 93 -5.23 -6.65 11.47
C GLN A 93 -4.54 -5.28 11.34
N ARG A 94 -4.92 -4.51 10.31
CA ARG A 94 -4.48 -3.13 10.05
C ARG A 94 -5.70 -2.26 9.68
N GLY A 95 -5.71 -0.99 10.07
CA GLY A 95 -6.78 -0.04 9.74
C GLY A 95 -8.09 -0.16 10.55
N MET A 96 -8.21 -1.16 11.42
CA MET A 96 -9.43 -1.42 12.20
C MET A 96 -9.17 -1.39 13.71
N ASP A 97 -8.25 -0.54 14.17
CA ASP A 97 -8.00 -0.39 15.60
C ASP A 97 -9.22 0.22 16.31
N LYS A 98 -9.51 -0.30 17.52
CA LYS A 98 -10.70 0.09 18.30
C LYS A 98 -10.67 1.55 18.73
N GLN A 99 -9.48 2.14 18.81
CA GLN A 99 -9.26 3.51 19.24
C GLN A 99 -9.33 4.52 18.07
N GLY A 100 -9.45 4.05 16.83
CA GLY A 100 -9.53 4.89 15.63
C GLY A 100 -8.24 5.63 15.28
N LYS A 101 -7.08 5.18 15.79
CA LYS A 101 -5.77 5.81 15.55
C LYS A 101 -5.30 5.67 14.10
N ASP A 102 -5.68 4.60 13.41
CA ASP A 102 -5.34 4.35 11.99
C ASP A 102 -6.51 4.74 11.06
N ALA A 103 -6.90 6.02 11.09
CA ALA A 103 -7.99 6.54 10.27
C ALA A 103 -7.75 6.33 8.76
N ASN A 104 -6.51 6.52 8.30
CA ASN A 104 -6.14 6.31 6.89
C ASN A 104 -6.15 4.82 6.53
N GLY A 105 -5.70 3.95 7.43
CA GLY A 105 -5.75 2.51 7.22
C GLY A 105 -7.17 1.95 7.14
N ARG A 106 -8.15 2.59 7.81
CA ARG A 106 -9.57 2.20 7.71
C ARG A 106 -10.11 2.27 6.30
N VAL A 107 -9.70 3.28 5.53
CA VAL A 107 -10.04 3.41 4.10
C VAL A 107 -9.52 2.19 3.33
N MET A 108 -8.27 1.79 3.58
CA MET A 108 -7.70 0.61 2.94
C MET A 108 -8.31 -0.71 3.41
N ALA A 109 -8.73 -0.83 4.69
CA ALA A 109 -9.48 -1.99 5.17
C ALA A 109 -10.80 -2.19 4.42
N GLN A 110 -11.55 -1.11 4.16
CA GLN A 110 -12.78 -1.16 3.37
C GLN A 110 -12.52 -1.55 1.91
N ILE A 111 -11.47 -1.02 1.29
CA ILE A 111 -11.10 -1.35 -0.09
C ILE A 111 -10.65 -2.81 -0.20
N ALA A 112 -9.72 -3.24 0.65
CA ALA A 112 -9.19 -4.61 0.65
C ALA A 112 -10.26 -5.65 1.01
N GLY A 113 -11.26 -5.28 1.80
CA GLY A 113 -12.44 -6.09 2.08
C GLY A 113 -13.15 -6.59 0.80
N ARG A 114 -13.18 -5.76 -0.24
CA ARG A 114 -13.86 -6.01 -1.54
C ARG A 114 -12.99 -6.74 -2.56
N MET A 115 -11.69 -6.88 -2.28
CA MET A 115 -10.74 -7.48 -3.21
C MET A 115 -10.66 -9.00 -3.02
N SER A 116 -10.47 -9.70 -4.15
CA SER A 116 -10.01 -11.08 -4.20
C SER A 116 -8.50 -11.18 -3.99
N GLU A 117 -8.02 -12.37 -3.64
CA GLU A 117 -6.59 -12.62 -3.47
C GLU A 117 -5.81 -12.45 -4.78
N ALA A 118 -6.40 -12.83 -5.91
CA ALA A 118 -5.82 -12.65 -7.25
C ALA A 118 -5.63 -11.17 -7.59
N GLU A 119 -6.64 -10.34 -7.31
CA GLU A 119 -6.54 -8.88 -7.45
C GLU A 119 -5.43 -8.28 -6.59
N MET A 120 -5.32 -8.73 -5.33
CA MET A 120 -4.26 -8.26 -4.42
C MET A 120 -2.87 -8.61 -4.93
N ARG A 121 -2.65 -9.84 -5.42
CA ARG A 121 -1.36 -10.23 -6.01
C ARG A 121 -1.05 -9.42 -7.26
N ALA A 122 -2.03 -9.29 -8.16
CA ALA A 122 -1.83 -8.60 -9.42
C ALA A 122 -1.47 -7.12 -9.23
N VAL A 123 -2.19 -6.41 -8.34
CA VAL A 123 -1.90 -4.99 -8.09
C VAL A 123 -0.59 -4.79 -7.31
N ALA A 124 -0.23 -5.73 -6.43
CA ALA A 124 1.02 -5.67 -5.69
C ALA A 124 2.22 -5.84 -6.63
N ASP A 125 2.16 -6.79 -7.56
CA ASP A 125 3.22 -7.00 -8.56
C ASP A 125 3.32 -5.80 -9.52
N TYR A 126 2.19 -5.31 -10.02
CA TYR A 126 2.15 -4.13 -10.89
C TYR A 126 2.72 -2.88 -10.19
N ALA A 127 2.32 -2.61 -8.93
CA ALA A 127 2.78 -1.44 -8.20
C ALA A 127 4.29 -1.46 -7.90
N ALA A 128 4.87 -2.65 -7.72
CA ALA A 128 6.31 -2.81 -7.55
C ALA A 128 7.09 -2.29 -8.77
N GLY A 129 6.56 -2.52 -9.97
CA GLY A 129 7.11 -2.06 -11.23
C GLY A 129 6.68 -0.66 -11.68
N LEU A 130 5.91 0.08 -10.89
CA LEU A 130 5.40 1.41 -11.28
C LEU A 130 6.47 2.49 -11.03
N HIS A 131 6.66 3.41 -11.96
CA HIS A 131 7.57 4.56 -11.84
C HIS A 131 7.08 5.75 -12.69
#